data_AF-V5WF36-F1
#
_entry.id   AF-V5WF36-F1
#
_cell.length_a   1.000
_cell.length_b   1.000
_cell.length_c   1.000
_cell.angle_alpha   90.00
_cell.angle_beta   90.00
_cell.angle_gamma   90.00
#
_symmetry.space_group_name_H-M   'P 1'
#
loop_
_entity.id
_entity.type
_entity.pdbx_description
1 polymer ?
#
loop_
_entity_poly.entity_id
_entity_poly.type
_entity_poly.pdbx_seq_one_letter_code
_entity_poly.pdbx_strand_id
1 'polypeptide(L)'
;MSRDNKQRRRRRKPRAMARKMPRVPEEIRKYMPPPPPERDYEPCPVSGKEIDNIITAITDPDNGEPSRFDAVIQRLKKREELSGNQRIVYIGAGNFAIIEEKKEGRRKYVDVVKKIPYEDTHHKKDWRRELSPGISRDYTPQPEPLDNLYTTDEIMSFPKLGASSGVSYMPRTN
;
A
#
# COMPACT_ATOMS: atom_id res chain seq x y z
N MET A 1 -44.19 29.30 34.25
CA MET A 1 -43.03 29.12 35.16
C MET A 1 -42.51 27.70 35.02
N SER A 2 -41.18 27.56 35.03
CA SER A 2 -40.33 26.46 34.59
C SER A 2 -40.74 25.02 34.95
N ARG A 3 -40.50 24.09 34.03
CA ARG A 3 -40.21 22.68 34.33
C ARG A 3 -38.88 22.31 33.69
N ASP A 4 -37.89 22.09 34.54
CA ASP A 4 -36.50 21.81 34.22
C ASP A 4 -36.31 20.51 33.43
N ASN A 5 -35.95 20.66 32.15
CA ASN A 5 -35.54 19.55 31.29
C ASN A 5 -34.06 19.24 31.54
N LYS A 6 -33.79 18.36 32.51
CA LYS A 6 -32.45 17.93 32.93
C LYS A 6 -31.83 17.03 31.84
N GLN A 7 -31.27 17.66 30.81
CA GLN A 7 -30.50 17.01 29.76
C GLN A 7 -29.30 16.25 30.35
N ARG A 8 -29.41 14.91 30.41
CA ARG A 8 -28.28 14.00 30.58
C ARG A 8 -27.38 14.09 29.33
N ARG A 9 -26.51 15.10 29.30
CA ARG A 9 -25.37 15.16 28.39
C ARG A 9 -24.44 14.00 28.73
N ARG A 10 -24.56 12.90 27.98
CA ARG A 10 -23.58 11.81 27.97
C ARG A 10 -22.23 12.40 27.56
N ARG A 11 -21.38 12.69 28.54
CA ARG A 11 -19.96 13.03 28.34
C ARG A 11 -19.33 11.87 27.56
N ARG A 12 -19.10 12.06 26.26
CA ARG A 12 -18.26 11.18 25.45
C ARG A 12 -16.86 11.24 26.07
N LYS A 13 -16.44 10.14 26.72
CA LYS A 13 -15.06 9.98 27.18
C LYS A 13 -14.13 10.22 25.97
N PRO A 14 -13.08 11.06 26.08
CA PRO A 14 -12.12 11.19 24.99
C PRO A 14 -11.53 9.80 24.70
N ARG A 15 -11.46 9.43 23.43
CA ARG A 15 -10.88 8.15 22.99
C ARG A 15 -9.48 8.05 23.59
N ALA A 16 -9.29 7.06 24.45
CA ALA A 16 -8.02 6.76 25.07
C ALA A 16 -6.96 6.49 23.99
N MET A 17 -5.88 7.26 24.08
CA MET A 17 -4.51 6.98 23.63
C MET A 17 -4.34 6.42 22.22
N ALA A 18 -3.79 7.26 21.33
CA ALA A 18 -2.82 6.77 20.35
C ALA A 18 -1.81 5.90 21.11
N ARG A 19 -1.85 4.58 20.89
CA ARG A 19 -0.88 3.65 21.46
C ARG A 19 0.48 4.13 20.98
N LYS A 20 1.27 4.76 21.85
CA LYS A 20 2.67 5.05 21.56
C LYS A 20 3.29 3.70 21.20
N MET A 21 3.67 3.53 19.94
CA MET A 21 4.37 2.33 19.51
C MET A 21 5.56 2.12 20.46
N PRO A 22 5.81 0.89 20.93
CA PRO A 22 6.95 0.63 21.78
C PRO A 22 8.20 1.16 21.08
N ARG A 23 8.93 2.05 21.74
CA ARG A 23 10.19 2.57 21.20
C ARG A 23 11.14 1.38 21.09
N VAL A 24 11.55 1.06 19.87
CA VAL A 24 12.57 0.03 19.62
C VAL A 24 13.81 0.40 20.45
N PRO A 25 14.34 -0.52 21.29
CA PRO A 25 15.59 -0.30 22.01
C PRO A 25 16.70 0.17 21.07
N GLU A 26 17.52 1.11 21.51
CA GLU A 26 18.54 1.75 20.69
C GLU A 26 19.57 0.75 20.14
N GLU A 27 19.88 -0.29 20.92
CA GLU A 27 20.73 -1.42 20.53
C GLU A 27 20.20 -2.18 19.30
N ILE A 28 18.88 -2.31 19.17
CA ILE A 28 18.24 -3.03 18.05
C ILE A 28 18.16 -2.16 16.81
N ARG A 29 18.07 -0.83 16.97
CA ARG A 29 18.00 0.13 15.84
C ARG A 29 19.22 0.03 14.92
N LYS A 30 20.40 -0.35 15.45
CA LYS A 30 21.63 -0.52 14.66
C LYS A 30 21.51 -1.61 13.58
N TYR A 31 20.70 -2.63 13.81
CA TYR A 31 20.49 -3.75 12.89
C TYR A 31 19.27 -3.58 11.98
N MET A 32 18.50 -2.51 12.18
CA MET A 32 17.34 -2.22 11.36
C MET A 32 17.79 -1.50 10.08
N PRO A 33 17.25 -1.85 8.91
CA PRO A 33 17.54 -1.09 7.70
C PRO A 33 17.15 0.37 7.89
N PRO A 34 17.87 1.32 7.27
CA PRO A 34 17.50 2.71 7.30
C PRO A 34 16.07 2.89 6.78
N PRO A 35 15.30 3.83 7.36
CA PRO A 35 13.97 4.11 6.84
C PRO A 35 14.07 4.54 5.37
N PRO A 36 13.05 4.23 4.55
CA PRO A 36 12.99 4.76 3.19
C PRO A 36 13.17 6.28 3.19
N PRO A 37 13.93 6.85 2.25
CA PRO A 37 14.12 8.29 2.18
C PRO A 37 12.77 8.99 2.00
N GLU A 38 12.58 10.12 2.69
CA GLU A 38 11.46 11.02 2.43
C GLU A 38 11.63 11.62 1.03
N ARG A 39 10.56 11.60 0.23
CA ARG A 39 10.54 12.09 -1.15
C ARG A 39 9.47 13.16 -1.29
N ASP A 40 9.85 14.26 -1.90
CA ASP A 40 8.93 15.32 -2.27
C ASP A 40 8.26 14.97 -3.61
N TYR A 41 6.94 15.00 -3.63
CA TYR A 41 6.14 14.79 -4.83
C TYR A 41 5.47 16.10 -5.23
N GLU A 42 5.28 16.28 -6.53
CA GLU A 42 4.51 17.40 -7.06
C GLU A 42 3.06 17.38 -6.53
N PRO A 43 2.42 18.57 -6.44
CA PRO A 43 1.03 18.65 -5.99
C PRO A 43 0.11 17.84 -6.92
N CYS A 44 -0.94 17.26 -6.33
CA CYS A 44 -1.89 16.40 -7.01
C CYS A 44 -2.52 17.11 -8.23
N PRO A 45 -2.41 16.57 -9.46
CA PRO A 45 -2.90 17.23 -10.67
C PRO A 45 -4.43 17.42 -10.70
N VAL A 46 -5.18 16.55 -9.99
CA VAL A 46 -6.65 16.62 -9.92
C VAL A 46 -7.15 17.71 -8.94
N SER A 47 -6.37 18.03 -7.90
CA SER A 47 -6.83 18.93 -6.82
C SER A 47 -5.96 20.15 -6.56
N GLY A 48 -4.74 20.18 -7.12
CA GLY A 48 -3.71 21.18 -6.85
C GLY A 48 -3.13 21.16 -5.43
N LYS A 49 -3.49 20.17 -4.61
CA LYS A 49 -3.05 20.05 -3.20
C LYS A 49 -1.93 19.03 -3.05
N GLU A 50 -1.11 19.21 -2.02
CA GLU A 50 -0.11 18.23 -1.60
C GLU A 50 -0.73 16.85 -1.32
N ILE A 51 0.09 15.81 -1.52
CA ILE A 51 -0.32 14.41 -1.38
C ILE A 51 -0.07 13.95 0.06
N ASP A 52 -1.15 13.84 0.86
CA ASP A 52 -1.03 13.45 2.28
C ASP A 52 -0.37 12.08 2.49
N ASN A 53 -0.66 11.12 1.61
CA ASN A 53 -0.18 9.74 1.72
C ASN A 53 0.12 9.15 0.34
N ILE A 54 1.38 9.22 -0.09
CA ILE A 54 1.82 8.71 -1.39
C ILE A 54 1.55 7.22 -1.59
N ILE A 55 1.61 6.41 -0.52
CA ILE A 55 1.34 4.96 -0.58
C ILE A 55 -0.10 4.68 -1.07
N THR A 56 -1.04 5.55 -0.72
CA THR A 56 -2.46 5.46 -1.12
C THR A 56 -2.78 6.21 -2.40
N ALA A 57 -1.80 6.92 -2.98
CA ALA A 57 -2.01 7.68 -4.21
C ALA A 57 -2.31 6.75 -5.40
N ILE A 58 -3.00 7.31 -6.39
CA ILE A 58 -3.36 6.64 -7.64
C ILE A 58 -2.74 7.40 -8.79
N THR A 59 -2.25 6.68 -9.80
CA THR A 59 -1.74 7.27 -11.03
C THR A 59 -2.86 7.99 -11.79
N ASP A 60 -2.68 9.26 -12.11
CA ASP A 60 -3.60 9.96 -13.00
C ASP A 60 -3.43 9.47 -14.44
N PRO A 61 -4.50 9.12 -15.18
CA PRO A 61 -4.39 8.61 -16.53
C PRO A 61 -3.88 9.64 -17.54
N ASP A 62 -4.04 10.94 -17.26
CA ASP A 62 -3.67 12.01 -18.20
C ASP A 62 -2.16 12.31 -18.12
N ASN A 63 -1.64 12.56 -16.91
CA ASN A 63 -0.24 12.95 -16.70
C ASN A 63 0.67 11.79 -16.28
N GLY A 64 0.11 10.70 -15.75
CA GLY A 64 0.90 9.60 -15.15
C GLY A 64 1.49 9.91 -13.77
N GLU A 65 1.16 11.06 -13.20
CA GLU A 65 1.61 11.55 -11.90
C GLU A 65 0.75 11.00 -10.74
N PRO A 66 1.29 10.97 -9.52
CA PRO A 66 0.53 10.53 -8.36
C PRO A 66 -0.58 11.55 -8.00
N SER A 67 -1.80 11.05 -7.85
CA SER A 67 -2.97 11.81 -7.44
C SER A 67 -3.53 11.34 -6.11
N ARG A 68 -4.11 12.28 -5.36
CA ARG A 68 -4.85 11.98 -4.12
C ARG A 68 -6.05 11.09 -4.44
N PHE A 69 -6.18 9.99 -3.70
CA PHE A 69 -7.29 9.03 -3.81
C PHE A 69 -8.67 9.71 -3.73
N ASP A 70 -8.86 10.61 -2.76
CA ASP A 70 -10.12 11.32 -2.57
C ASP A 70 -10.46 12.25 -3.74
N ALA A 71 -9.44 12.88 -4.33
CA ALA A 71 -9.62 13.79 -5.47
C ALA A 71 -10.10 13.02 -6.70
N VAL A 72 -9.53 11.83 -6.94
CA VAL A 72 -9.99 10.91 -7.99
C VAL A 72 -11.45 10.51 -7.79
N ILE A 73 -11.85 10.14 -6.57
CA ILE A 73 -13.26 9.83 -6.28
C ILE A 73 -14.17 11.02 -6.59
N GLN A 74 -13.78 12.23 -6.19
CA GLN A 74 -14.57 13.43 -6.48
C GLN A 74 -14.65 13.72 -7.98
N ARG A 75 -13.55 13.54 -8.72
CA ARG A 75 -13.52 13.67 -10.18
C ARG A 75 -14.48 12.67 -10.84
N LEU A 76 -14.44 11.41 -10.42
CA LEU A 76 -15.34 10.38 -10.94
C LEU A 76 -16.81 10.66 -10.60
N LYS A 77 -17.11 11.16 -9.40
CA LYS A 77 -18.48 11.56 -9.01
C LYS A 77 -19.04 12.74 -9.82
N LYS A 78 -18.18 13.62 -10.33
CA LYS A 78 -18.59 14.75 -11.18
C LYS A 78 -18.80 14.32 -12.63
N ARG A 79 -18.04 13.33 -13.10
CA ARG A 79 -18.11 12.81 -14.46
C ARG A 79 -19.27 11.84 -14.67
N GLU A 80 -19.57 11.03 -13.66
CA GLU A 80 -20.63 10.02 -13.70
C GLU A 80 -21.87 10.54 -12.98
N GLU A 81 -23.03 10.46 -13.63
CA GLU A 81 -24.31 10.74 -12.99
C GLU A 81 -24.70 9.59 -12.06
N LEU A 82 -24.57 9.79 -10.76
CA LEU A 82 -24.93 8.79 -9.75
C LEU A 82 -26.41 8.94 -9.39
N SER A 83 -27.16 7.85 -9.47
CA SER A 83 -28.49 7.76 -8.86
C SER A 83 -28.38 7.72 -7.33
N GLY A 84 -29.43 8.09 -6.60
CA GLY A 84 -29.42 8.20 -5.13
C GLY A 84 -29.01 6.92 -4.37
N ASN A 85 -29.17 5.75 -4.99
CA ASN A 85 -28.78 4.44 -4.43
C ASN A 85 -27.41 3.95 -4.91
N GLN A 86 -26.70 4.74 -5.72
CA GLN A 86 -25.41 4.39 -6.30
C GLN A 86 -24.27 5.10 -5.57
N ARG A 87 -23.14 4.39 -5.41
CA ARG A 87 -21.90 4.97 -4.88
C ARG A 87 -20.68 4.44 -5.62
N ILE A 88 -19.64 5.26 -5.69
CA ILE A 88 -18.35 4.89 -6.25
C ILE A 88 -17.50 4.25 -5.16
N VAL A 89 -16.95 3.07 -5.43
CA VAL A 89 -16.04 2.33 -4.58
C VAL A 89 -14.81 1.90 -5.35
N TYR A 90 -13.68 1.77 -4.66
CA TYR A 90 -12.47 1.19 -5.22
C TYR A 90 -12.52 -0.32 -5.04
N ILE A 91 -12.38 -1.08 -6.13
CA ILE A 91 -12.44 -2.54 -6.13
C ILE A 91 -11.06 -3.20 -6.19
N GLY A 92 -9.99 -2.40 -6.33
CA GLY A 92 -8.60 -2.89 -6.38
C GLY A 92 -7.98 -2.82 -7.77
N ALA A 93 -6.66 -3.03 -7.83
CA ALA A 93 -5.86 -3.05 -9.06
C ALA A 93 -6.11 -1.84 -9.99
N GLY A 94 -6.24 -0.63 -9.44
CA GLY A 94 -6.46 0.57 -10.25
C GLY A 94 -7.88 0.72 -10.80
N ASN A 95 -8.83 -0.10 -10.35
CA ASN A 95 -10.22 -0.07 -10.81
C ASN A 95 -11.17 0.50 -9.75
N PHE A 96 -12.07 1.36 -10.21
CA PHE A 96 -13.23 1.83 -9.48
C PHE A 96 -14.49 1.12 -9.99
N ALA A 97 -15.53 1.10 -9.17
CA ALA A 97 -16.83 0.59 -9.55
C ALA A 97 -17.93 1.48 -9.01
N ILE A 98 -19.00 1.61 -9.80
CA ILE A 98 -20.28 2.11 -9.34
C ILE A 98 -21.04 0.90 -8.81
N ILE A 99 -21.41 0.93 -7.54
CA ILE A 99 -22.22 -0.09 -6.91
C ILE A 99 -23.60 0.46 -6.58
N GLU A 100 -24.61 -0.38 -6.69
CA GLU A 100 -25.99 -0.10 -6.29
C GLU A 100 -26.35 -0.97 -5.08
N GLU A 101 -26.85 -0.33 -4.03
CA GLU A 101 -27.35 -1.06 -2.86
C GLU A 101 -28.82 -1.43 -3.04
N LYS A 102 -29.10 -2.74 -3.03
CA LYS A 102 -30.46 -3.28 -3.09
C LYS A 102 -30.82 -3.93 -1.76
N LYS A 103 -32.10 -3.83 -1.38
CA LYS A 103 -32.62 -4.47 -0.17
C LYS A 103 -33.80 -5.37 -0.54
N GLU A 104 -33.66 -6.66 -0.29
CA GLU A 104 -34.73 -7.63 -0.47
C GLU A 104 -35.12 -8.18 0.91
N GLY A 105 -36.26 -7.75 1.43
CA GLY A 105 -36.69 -8.08 2.79
C GLY A 105 -35.68 -7.65 3.86
N ARG A 106 -35.03 -8.61 4.51
CA ARG A 106 -34.00 -8.39 5.55
C ARG A 106 -32.56 -8.42 5.02
N ARG A 107 -32.33 -8.86 3.79
CA ARG A 107 -30.99 -8.99 3.20
C ARG A 107 -30.64 -7.74 2.41
N LYS A 108 -29.37 -7.31 2.52
CA LYS A 108 -28.79 -6.22 1.74
C LYS A 108 -27.83 -6.82 0.73
N TYR A 109 -27.99 -6.47 -0.53
CA TYR A 109 -27.12 -6.87 -1.62
C TYR A 109 -26.45 -5.64 -2.22
N VAL A 110 -25.29 -5.86 -2.80
CA VAL A 110 -24.50 -4.83 -3.46
C VAL A 110 -24.18 -5.34 -4.85
N ASP A 111 -24.74 -4.71 -5.86
CA ASP A 111 -24.49 -5.07 -7.26
C ASP A 111 -23.48 -4.09 -7.86
N VAL A 112 -22.50 -4.61 -8.60
CA VAL A 112 -21.57 -3.78 -9.38
C VAL A 112 -22.25 -3.43 -10.70
N VAL A 113 -22.67 -2.18 -10.83
CA VAL A 113 -23.35 -1.67 -12.03
C VAL A 113 -22.36 -1.41 -13.15
N LYS A 114 -21.22 -0.78 -12.83
CA LYS A 114 -20.22 -0.36 -13.81
C LYS A 114 -18.83 -0.46 -13.20
N LYS A 115 -17.87 -1.00 -13.96
CA LYS A 115 -16.44 -0.93 -13.64
C LYS A 115 -15.81 0.21 -14.42
N ILE A 116 -14.95 0.97 -13.76
CA ILE A 116 -14.24 2.14 -14.29
C ILE A 116 -12.74 1.87 -14.10
N PRO A 117 -12.03 1.43 -15.15
CA PRO A 117 -10.59 1.36 -15.10
C PRO A 117 -10.02 2.78 -15.02
N TYR A 118 -9.18 3.04 -14.03
CA TYR A 118 -8.57 4.36 -13.83
C TYR A 118 -7.05 4.31 -13.98
N GLU A 119 -6.43 3.24 -13.50
CA GLU A 119 -5.00 2.99 -13.64
C GLU A 119 -4.76 1.65 -14.33
N ASP A 120 -3.75 1.60 -15.19
CA ASP A 120 -3.34 0.35 -15.82
C ASP A 120 -2.52 -0.51 -14.84
N THR A 121 -2.93 -1.76 -14.71
CA THR A 121 -2.26 -2.75 -13.85
C THR A 121 -0.92 -3.20 -14.44
N HIS A 122 -0.76 -3.18 -15.76
CA HIS A 122 0.43 -3.73 -16.43
C HIS A 122 1.60 -2.74 -16.41
N HIS A 123 1.32 -1.44 -16.52
CA HIS A 123 2.33 -0.40 -16.60
C HIS A 123 2.46 0.37 -15.29
N LYS A 124 3.20 -0.21 -14.33
CA LYS A 124 3.56 0.49 -13.08
C LYS A 124 4.48 1.67 -13.40
N LYS A 125 4.05 2.88 -13.01
CA LYS A 125 4.86 4.10 -13.12
C LYS A 125 6.08 4.07 -12.21
N ASP A 126 7.12 4.81 -12.59
CA ASP A 126 8.40 4.82 -11.86
C ASP A 126 8.25 5.29 -10.41
N TRP A 127 7.46 6.33 -10.17
CA TRP A 127 7.17 6.82 -8.81
C TRP A 127 6.59 5.75 -7.88
N ARG A 128 5.88 4.75 -8.42
CA ARG A 128 5.30 3.64 -7.64
C ARG A 128 6.31 2.53 -7.38
N ARG A 129 7.25 2.31 -8.31
CA ARG A 129 8.36 1.36 -8.14
C ARG A 129 9.31 1.83 -7.04
N GLU A 130 9.48 3.15 -6.94
CA GLU A 130 10.32 3.81 -5.94
C GLU A 130 9.83 3.64 -4.49
N LEU A 131 8.53 3.40 -4.30
CA LEU A 131 7.94 3.19 -2.96
C LEU A 131 8.18 1.77 -2.42
N SER A 132 8.52 0.81 -3.28
CA SER A 132 8.73 -0.58 -2.88
C SER A 132 10.14 -0.76 -2.31
N PRO A 133 10.27 -1.22 -1.04
CA PRO A 133 11.55 -1.63 -0.49
C PRO A 133 12.15 -2.75 -1.35
N GLY A 134 13.43 -2.63 -1.76
CA GLY A 134 14.10 -3.64 -2.57
C GLY A 134 14.02 -3.46 -4.09
N ILE A 135 13.15 -2.58 -4.61
CA ILE A 135 12.96 -2.34 -6.06
C ILE A 135 13.23 -0.87 -6.43
N SER A 136 13.26 0.02 -5.44
CA SER A 136 13.58 1.43 -5.70
C SER A 136 14.98 1.55 -6.29
N ARG A 137 15.14 2.48 -7.23
CA ARG A 137 16.40 2.72 -7.95
C ARG A 137 17.57 3.04 -7.02
N ASP A 138 17.25 3.54 -5.84
CA ASP A 138 18.19 3.99 -4.82
C ASP A 138 18.27 3.02 -3.63
N TYR A 139 17.65 1.83 -3.71
CA TYR A 139 17.77 0.83 -2.66
C TYR A 139 19.13 0.13 -2.76
N THR A 140 20.06 0.53 -1.90
CA THR A 140 21.26 -0.27 -1.62
C THR A 140 20.93 -1.26 -0.50
N PRO A 141 20.92 -2.58 -0.76
CA PRO A 141 20.66 -3.56 0.29
C PRO A 141 21.68 -3.37 1.42
N GLN A 142 21.18 -3.29 2.65
CA GLN A 142 21.98 -3.35 3.87
C GLN A 142 21.54 -4.58 4.67
N PRO A 143 22.46 -5.51 5.01
CA PRO A 143 23.90 -5.50 4.70
C PRO A 143 24.20 -5.67 3.20
N GLU A 144 25.45 -5.38 2.82
CA GLU A 144 25.93 -5.64 1.45
C GLU A 144 25.62 -7.09 1.03
N PRO A 145 25.35 -7.34 -0.26
CA PRO A 145 25.12 -8.70 -0.76
C PRO A 145 26.26 -9.62 -0.31
N LEU A 146 25.92 -10.84 0.12
CA LEU A 146 26.91 -11.82 0.60
C LEU A 146 28.04 -12.05 -0.41
N ASP A 147 27.72 -11.94 -1.71
CA ASP A 147 28.66 -12.08 -2.83
C ASP A 147 29.77 -11.01 -2.81
N ASN A 148 29.52 -9.84 -2.23
CA ASN A 148 30.48 -8.74 -2.12
C ASN A 148 31.27 -8.77 -0.80
N LEU A 149 30.83 -9.53 0.20
CA LEU A 149 31.47 -9.59 1.52
C LEU A 149 32.75 -10.43 1.52
N TYR A 150 32.96 -11.25 0.50
CA TYR A 150 34.08 -12.18 0.41
C TYR A 150 34.81 -12.03 -0.91
N THR A 151 36.13 -12.01 -0.85
CA THR A 151 36.97 -12.07 -2.04
C THR A 151 36.87 -13.45 -2.69
N THR A 152 37.19 -13.55 -3.99
CA THR A 152 37.24 -14.83 -4.71
C THR A 152 38.12 -15.86 -4.01
N ASP A 153 39.23 -15.41 -3.42
CA ASP A 153 40.18 -16.26 -2.71
C ASP A 153 39.60 -16.79 -1.38
N GLU A 154 38.87 -15.94 -0.64
CA GLU A 154 38.15 -16.35 0.57
C GLU A 154 37.02 -17.33 0.25
N ILE A 155 36.27 -17.10 -0.83
CA ILE A 155 35.21 -18.01 -1.30
C ILE A 155 35.78 -19.39 -1.64
N MET A 156 36.96 -19.45 -2.26
CA MET A 156 37.65 -20.71 -2.56
C MET A 156 38.16 -21.43 -1.29
N SER A 157 38.45 -20.68 -0.23
CA SER A 157 38.88 -21.21 1.07
C SER A 157 37.71 -21.76 1.91
N PHE A 158 36.46 -21.41 1.56
CA PHE A 158 35.32 -21.93 2.28
C PHE A 158 35.20 -23.44 2.14
N PRO A 159 34.88 -24.14 3.25
CA PRO A 159 34.60 -25.56 3.17
C PRO A 159 33.42 -25.74 2.22
N LYS A 160 33.68 -26.43 1.09
CA LYS A 160 32.63 -26.83 0.15
C LYS A 160 31.75 -27.87 0.84
N LEU A 161 30.80 -27.40 1.65
CA LEU A 161 29.77 -28.22 2.27
C LEU A 161 28.94 -28.83 1.14
N GLY A 162 29.27 -30.08 0.79
CA GLY A 162 28.65 -30.83 -0.31
C GLY A 162 29.62 -31.39 -1.36
N ALA A 163 30.91 -31.03 -1.34
CA ALA A 163 31.88 -31.60 -2.29
C ALA A 163 32.51 -32.94 -1.82
N SER A 164 32.14 -33.43 -0.64
CA SER A 164 32.61 -34.73 -0.14
C SER A 164 31.54 -35.45 0.68
N SER A 165 30.60 -36.05 -0.01
CA SER A 165 30.11 -37.38 0.36
C SER A 165 29.62 -38.03 -0.92
N GLY A 166 30.23 -39.15 -1.31
CA GLY A 166 29.82 -39.91 -2.49
C GLY A 166 28.34 -40.27 -2.41
N VAL A 167 27.51 -39.56 -3.16
CA VAL A 167 26.15 -40.00 -3.44
C VAL A 167 26.27 -41.01 -4.58
N SER A 168 26.37 -42.29 -4.20
CA SER A 168 26.23 -43.39 -5.14
C SER A 168 24.80 -43.35 -5.67
N TYR A 169 24.65 -43.00 -6.95
CA TYR A 169 23.37 -42.99 -7.64
C TYR A 169 22.95 -44.45 -7.83
N MET A 170 22.01 -44.95 -7.03
CA MET A 170 21.38 -46.23 -7.34
C MET A 170 20.35 -46.00 -8.47
N PRO A 171 20.51 -46.61 -9.65
CA PRO A 171 19.50 -46.53 -10.68
C PRO A 171 18.25 -47.26 -10.21
N ARG A 172 17.08 -46.62 -10.37
CA ARG A 172 15.79 -47.27 -10.14
C ARG A 172 15.61 -48.35 -11.21
N THR A 173 15.54 -49.61 -10.78
CA THR A 173 15.05 -50.70 -11.62
C THR A 173 13.53 -50.59 -11.72
N ASN A 174 13.02 -50.68 -12.96
CA ASN A 174 11.59 -50.78 -13.27
C ASN A 174 10.98 -52.06 -12.71
#